data_AF-A0A164MJ46-F1
#
_entry.id   AF-A0A164MJ46-F1
#
_cell.length_a   1.000
_cell.length_b   1.000
_cell.length_c   1.000
_cell.angle_alpha   90.00
_cell.angle_beta   90.00
_cell.angle_gamma   90.00
#
_symmetry.space_group_name_H-M   'P 1'
#
loop_
_entity.id
_entity.type
_entity.pdbx_description
1 polymer ?
#
loop_
_entity_poly.entity_id
_entity_poly.type
_entity_poly.pdbx_seq_one_letter_code
_entity_poly.pdbx_strand_id
1 'polypeptide(L)'
;MSNAASAVQSGVDAGAHIEVTTRREFSADHLLKLLKGEVFALRIRDAVTGAALTGLRERFVGREDHGPLATDPQFRRIGYAFSETSGVEQQEAYFAQARDHLATVRGIAEPYPYPADTLRLLLDEVWPTGATVLASESRKFFAGVVRYQRAGVDLEPHTDNVGRNLPDGVTLGILRQLSVNVYLDVPESGGELEIWDDYPSEEQYREISGARVWGIDRDRVGSPAVTIHPEVGEAIFIDPRRVHAVRPSGDRPRVTVGLFVGVRGSEPLAVWS
;
A
#
# COMPACT_ATOMS: atom_id res chain seq x y z
N MET A 1 -39.95 31.43 11.64
CA MET A 1 -39.46 30.06 11.39
C MET A 1 -38.84 30.04 10.00
N SER A 2 -37.77 29.28 9.85
CA SER A 2 -36.95 29.06 8.64
C SER A 2 -35.91 30.14 8.32
N ASN A 3 -34.70 29.93 8.84
CA ASN A 3 -33.47 30.45 8.25
C ASN A 3 -32.73 29.22 7.71
N ALA A 4 -32.60 29.13 6.38
CA ALA A 4 -31.83 28.11 5.70
C ALA A 4 -30.33 28.41 5.89
N ALA A 5 -29.64 27.55 6.64
CA ALA A 5 -28.19 27.59 6.72
C ALA A 5 -27.61 26.99 5.43
N SER A 6 -27.02 27.87 4.63
CA SER A 6 -26.15 27.55 3.50
C SER A 6 -24.96 26.72 4.00
N ALA A 7 -24.85 25.49 3.51
CA ALA A 7 -23.63 24.69 3.63
C ALA A 7 -22.58 25.30 2.70
N VAL A 8 -21.56 25.90 3.29
CA VAL A 8 -20.36 26.34 2.60
C VAL A 8 -19.60 25.09 2.17
N GLN A 9 -19.62 24.78 0.87
CA GLN A 9 -18.63 23.92 0.25
C GLN A 9 -17.26 24.62 0.36
N SER A 10 -16.45 24.20 1.34
CA SER A 10 -15.03 24.53 1.34
C SER A 10 -14.34 23.68 0.28
N GLY A 11 -14.16 24.26 -0.91
CA GLY A 11 -13.19 23.76 -1.87
C GLY A 11 -11.79 23.92 -1.28
N VAL A 12 -11.29 22.89 -0.62
CA VAL A 12 -9.87 22.79 -0.30
C VAL A 12 -9.15 22.40 -1.59
N ASP A 13 -8.11 23.15 -1.90
CA ASP A 13 -7.29 22.99 -3.09
C ASP A 13 -6.76 21.56 -3.15
N ALA A 14 -7.14 20.77 -4.16
CA ALA A 14 -6.78 19.35 -4.27
C ALA A 14 -5.24 19.14 -4.31
N GLY A 15 -4.47 20.19 -4.63
CA GLY A 15 -3.00 20.18 -4.57
C GLY A 15 -2.42 20.24 -3.16
N ALA A 16 -3.16 20.70 -2.15
CA ALA A 16 -2.66 20.88 -0.79
C ALA A 16 -2.48 19.56 -0.01
N HIS A 17 -3.12 18.48 -0.46
CA HIS A 17 -3.12 17.18 0.21
C HIS A 17 -2.14 16.17 -0.39
N ILE A 18 -1.39 16.53 -1.43
CA ILE A 18 -0.42 15.65 -2.08
C ILE A 18 0.96 16.30 -2.05
N GLU A 19 1.91 15.64 -1.41
CA GLU A 19 3.32 15.99 -1.55
C GLU A 19 3.92 15.25 -2.75
N VAL A 20 4.69 15.96 -3.58
CA VAL A 20 5.40 15.36 -4.72
C VAL A 20 6.88 15.62 -4.57
N THR A 21 7.69 14.57 -4.75
CA THR A 21 9.14 14.64 -4.68
C THR A 21 9.78 13.71 -5.71
N THR A 22 11.11 13.74 -5.77
CA THR A 22 11.94 12.82 -6.55
C THR A 22 12.74 11.92 -5.62
N ARG A 23 13.26 10.80 -6.12
CA ARG A 23 14.13 9.88 -5.38
C ARG A 23 15.34 10.62 -4.79
N ARG A 24 15.86 11.62 -5.51
CA ARG A 24 17.02 12.42 -5.08
C ARG A 24 16.68 13.38 -3.95
N GLU A 25 15.47 13.93 -3.95
CA GLU A 25 15.03 14.94 -2.99
C GLU A 25 14.26 14.34 -1.81
N PHE A 26 13.82 13.09 -1.93
CA PHE A 26 13.13 12.36 -0.87
C PHE A 26 13.94 12.34 0.42
N SER A 27 13.25 12.56 1.54
CA SER A 27 13.84 12.73 2.86
C SER A 27 12.88 12.30 3.95
N ALA A 28 13.36 12.17 5.18
CA ALA A 28 12.52 11.89 6.35
C ALA A 28 11.39 12.92 6.54
N ASP A 29 11.61 14.19 6.20
CA ASP A 29 10.58 15.24 6.34
C ASP A 29 9.34 14.96 5.50
N HIS A 30 9.51 14.39 4.30
CA HIS A 30 8.39 14.00 3.45
C HIS A 30 7.52 12.91 4.11
N LEU A 31 8.16 11.91 4.73
CA LEU A 31 7.47 10.88 5.50
C LEU A 31 6.80 11.46 6.74
N LEU A 32 7.45 12.41 7.43
CA LEU A 32 6.90 13.06 8.62
C LEU A 32 5.63 13.86 8.29
N LYS A 33 5.59 14.58 7.16
CA LYS A 33 4.36 15.27 6.70
C LYS A 33 3.19 14.28 6.59
N LEU A 34 3.42 13.12 5.95
CA LEU A 34 2.42 12.07 5.81
C LEU A 34 2.01 11.47 7.17
N LEU A 35 2.99 11.12 8.02
CA LEU A 35 2.75 10.54 9.36
C LEU A 35 1.99 11.48 10.30
N LYS A 36 2.17 12.80 10.14
CA LYS A 36 1.44 13.84 10.89
C LYS A 36 0.06 14.15 10.29
N GLY A 37 -0.24 13.61 9.11
CA GLY A 37 -1.49 13.89 8.40
C GLY A 37 -1.54 15.27 7.73
N GLU A 38 -0.39 15.92 7.55
CA GLU A 38 -0.29 17.22 6.85
C GLU A 38 -0.59 17.06 5.34
N VAL A 39 -0.26 15.89 4.79
CA VAL A 39 -0.64 15.46 3.44
C VAL A 39 -1.26 14.06 3.52
N PHE A 40 -2.07 13.70 2.52
CA PHE A 40 -2.77 12.41 2.48
C PHE A 40 -2.01 11.39 1.64
N ALA A 41 -1.20 11.88 0.70
CA ALA A 41 -0.32 11.06 -0.11
C ALA A 41 1.03 11.74 -0.33
N LEU A 42 2.07 10.92 -0.47
CA LEU A 42 3.39 11.32 -0.93
C LEU A 42 3.75 10.55 -2.19
N ARG A 43 4.09 11.26 -3.27
CA ARG A 43 4.49 10.70 -4.56
C ARG A 43 5.97 10.87 -4.79
N ILE A 44 6.69 9.78 -5.06
CA ILE A 44 8.07 9.79 -5.57
C ILE A 44 8.02 9.47 -7.06
N ARG A 45 8.15 10.49 -7.91
CA ARG A 45 7.87 10.38 -9.36
C ARG A 45 8.78 9.42 -10.11
N ASP A 46 10.04 9.31 -9.69
CA ASP A 46 11.12 8.57 -10.33
C ASP A 46 11.64 7.43 -9.45
N ALA A 47 10.74 6.75 -8.72
CA ALA A 47 11.11 5.62 -7.86
C ALA A 47 11.82 4.51 -8.64
N VAL A 48 11.35 4.23 -9.87
CA VAL A 48 11.97 3.34 -10.85
C VAL A 48 11.91 4.00 -12.22
N THR A 49 13.05 4.12 -12.92
CA THR A 49 13.13 4.80 -14.23
C THR A 49 14.04 4.08 -15.22
N GLY A 50 14.05 4.56 -16.47
CA GLY A 50 14.97 4.13 -17.51
C GLY A 50 14.88 2.63 -17.84
N ALA A 51 16.04 2.03 -18.11
CA ALA A 51 16.12 0.61 -18.50
C ALA A 51 15.57 -0.34 -17.42
N ALA A 52 15.71 0.01 -16.14
CA ALA A 52 15.15 -0.78 -15.05
C ALA A 52 13.62 -0.82 -15.11
N LEU A 53 12.97 0.32 -15.34
CA LEU A 53 11.51 0.37 -15.46
C LEU A 53 11.04 -0.45 -16.66
N THR A 54 11.62 -0.25 -17.83
CA THR A 54 11.26 -1.01 -19.05
C THR A 54 11.43 -2.51 -18.81
N GLY A 55 12.58 -2.94 -18.31
CA GLY A 55 12.86 -4.34 -18.14
C GLY A 55 12.04 -5.01 -17.04
N LEU A 56 11.73 -4.30 -15.94
CA LEU A 56 10.81 -4.79 -14.91
C LEU A 56 9.38 -4.95 -15.47
N ARG A 57 8.93 -4.01 -16.32
CA ARG A 57 7.62 -4.13 -16.97
C ARG A 57 7.53 -5.35 -17.85
N GLU A 58 8.53 -5.59 -18.70
CA GLU A 58 8.59 -6.81 -19.54
C GLU A 58 8.53 -8.11 -18.74
N ARG A 59 9.03 -8.10 -17.50
CA ARG A 59 9.12 -9.29 -16.63
C ARG A 59 7.86 -9.54 -15.83
N PHE A 60 7.22 -8.49 -15.33
CA PHE A 60 6.07 -8.56 -14.44
C PHE A 60 4.74 -8.38 -15.17
N VAL A 61 4.64 -7.50 -16.16
CA VAL A 61 3.37 -7.22 -16.83
C VAL A 61 2.99 -8.37 -17.77
N GLY A 62 1.73 -8.80 -17.72
CA GLY A 62 1.22 -9.90 -18.55
C GLY A 62 1.53 -11.31 -18.03
N ARG A 63 2.14 -11.44 -16.84
CA ARG A 63 2.33 -12.74 -16.19
C ARG A 63 1.00 -13.36 -15.76
N GLU A 64 0.94 -14.70 -15.83
CA GLU A 64 -0.23 -15.49 -15.41
C GLU A 64 0.05 -16.41 -14.21
N ASP A 65 1.32 -16.58 -13.82
CA ASP A 65 1.80 -17.45 -12.72
C ASP A 65 1.63 -16.84 -11.31
N HIS A 66 0.62 -15.98 -11.17
CA HIS A 66 0.20 -15.37 -9.92
C HIS A 66 -0.81 -16.27 -9.17
N GLY A 67 -0.81 -16.30 -7.83
CA GLY A 67 -1.83 -16.94 -6.99
C GLY A 67 -3.00 -15.99 -6.66
N PRO A 68 -4.16 -16.49 -6.17
CA PRO A 68 -5.26 -15.63 -5.71
C PRO A 68 -4.93 -14.91 -4.39
N LEU A 69 -5.60 -13.78 -4.13
CA LEU A 69 -5.59 -13.12 -2.83
C LEU A 69 -6.60 -13.74 -1.86
N ALA A 70 -6.23 -13.88 -0.58
CA ALA A 70 -7.05 -14.60 0.40
C ALA A 70 -8.36 -13.86 0.70
N THR A 71 -8.30 -12.53 0.79
CA THR A 71 -9.46 -11.68 1.09
C THR A 71 -10.34 -11.41 -0.14
N ASP A 72 -9.75 -11.40 -1.34
CA ASP A 72 -10.46 -11.23 -2.61
C ASP A 72 -9.75 -12.00 -3.75
N PRO A 73 -10.24 -13.18 -4.13
CA PRO A 73 -9.63 -14.03 -5.15
C PRO A 73 -9.56 -13.42 -6.56
N GLN A 74 -10.29 -12.32 -6.83
CA GLN A 74 -10.20 -11.59 -8.09
C GLN A 74 -8.87 -10.84 -8.22
N PHE A 75 -8.27 -10.48 -7.09
CA PHE A 75 -6.89 -10.01 -7.05
C PHE A 75 -5.94 -11.21 -7.14
N ARG A 76 -4.91 -11.04 -7.96
CA ARG A 76 -3.84 -12.01 -8.08
C ARG A 76 -2.54 -11.43 -7.57
N ARG A 77 -1.64 -12.26 -7.06
CA ARG A 77 -0.35 -11.81 -6.53
C ARG A 77 0.75 -12.85 -6.60
N ILE A 78 1.98 -12.38 -6.42
CA ILE A 78 3.18 -13.20 -6.19
C ILE A 78 3.72 -12.88 -4.79
N GLY A 79 4.01 -13.93 -4.01
CA GLY A 79 4.16 -13.84 -2.56
C GLY A 79 2.79 -13.73 -1.87
N TYR A 80 2.75 -13.53 -0.55
CA TYR A 80 1.53 -13.17 0.18
C TYR A 80 1.86 -12.38 1.44
N ALA A 81 0.87 -11.62 1.90
CA ALA A 81 0.98 -10.78 3.08
C ALA A 81 0.80 -11.60 4.37
N PHE A 82 1.49 -11.24 5.46
CA PHE A 82 1.36 -11.95 6.74
C PHE A 82 -0.08 -11.88 7.30
N SER A 83 -0.80 -10.80 7.00
CA SER A 83 -2.22 -10.62 7.35
C SER A 83 -3.14 -11.67 6.73
N GLU A 84 -2.64 -12.48 5.80
CA GLU A 84 -3.40 -13.54 5.13
C GLU A 84 -3.24 -14.89 5.78
N THR A 85 -2.39 -14.99 6.80
CA THR A 85 -2.23 -16.21 7.58
C THR A 85 -3.34 -16.32 8.61
N SER A 86 -3.86 -17.52 8.81
CA SER A 86 -4.84 -17.83 9.85
C SER A 86 -4.33 -18.99 10.71
N GLY A 87 -4.08 -18.71 11.99
CA GLY A 87 -3.56 -19.70 12.95
C GLY A 87 -2.07 -20.01 12.78
N VAL A 88 -1.54 -20.80 13.71
CA VAL A 88 -0.11 -21.06 13.88
C VAL A 88 0.51 -21.78 12.66
N GLU A 89 -0.17 -22.79 12.13
CA GLU A 89 0.35 -23.58 11.00
C GLU A 89 0.60 -22.73 9.74
N GLN A 90 -0.32 -21.82 9.41
CA GLN A 90 -0.15 -20.92 8.26
C GLN A 90 0.94 -19.87 8.50
N GLN A 91 1.11 -19.42 9.75
CA GLN A 91 2.21 -18.52 10.12
C GLN A 91 3.57 -19.21 9.99
N GLU A 92 3.67 -20.47 10.42
CA GLU A 92 4.88 -21.28 10.23
C GLU A 92 5.20 -21.47 8.75
N ALA A 93 4.19 -21.79 7.94
CA ALA A 93 4.35 -21.89 6.49
C ALA A 93 4.81 -20.55 5.86
N TYR A 94 4.24 -19.42 6.29
CA TYR A 94 4.68 -18.09 5.85
C TYR A 94 6.16 -17.87 6.11
N PHE A 95 6.62 -18.10 7.34
CA PHE A 95 8.03 -17.87 7.69
C PHE A 95 8.97 -18.86 7.01
N ALA A 96 8.54 -20.11 6.80
CA ALA A 96 9.31 -21.10 6.06
C ALA A 96 9.49 -20.70 4.58
N GLN A 97 8.47 -20.07 3.98
CA GLN A 97 8.45 -19.69 2.56
C GLN A 97 8.90 -18.25 2.29
N ALA A 98 8.98 -17.38 3.29
CA ALA A 98 9.25 -15.95 3.11
C ALA A 98 10.53 -15.68 2.31
N ARG A 99 11.60 -16.44 2.57
CA ARG A 99 12.86 -16.34 1.82
C ARG A 99 12.70 -16.77 0.36
N ASP A 100 11.95 -17.83 0.12
CA ASP A 100 11.77 -18.39 -1.22
C ASP A 100 10.84 -17.51 -2.07
N HIS A 101 9.83 -16.89 -1.47
CA HIS A 101 9.03 -15.85 -2.12
C HIS A 101 9.91 -14.66 -2.53
N LEU A 102 10.78 -14.20 -1.63
CA LEU A 102 11.72 -13.11 -1.93
C LEU A 102 12.70 -13.48 -3.03
N ALA A 103 13.24 -14.70 -3.01
CA ALA A 103 14.09 -15.21 -4.08
C ALA A 103 13.34 -15.29 -5.42
N THR A 104 12.08 -15.71 -5.41
CA THR A 104 11.23 -15.79 -6.60
C THR A 104 11.01 -14.43 -7.23
N VAL A 105 10.55 -13.43 -6.47
CA VAL A 105 10.30 -12.09 -7.03
C VAL A 105 11.58 -11.40 -7.48
N ARG A 106 12.70 -11.64 -6.80
CA ARG A 106 14.02 -11.15 -7.24
C ARG A 106 14.48 -11.84 -8.52
N GLY A 107 14.32 -13.16 -8.64
CA GLY A 107 14.63 -13.91 -9.85
C GLY A 107 13.78 -13.46 -11.05
N ILE A 108 12.51 -13.10 -10.83
CA ILE A 108 11.69 -12.48 -11.88
C ILE A 108 12.26 -11.11 -12.27
N ALA A 109 12.72 -10.31 -11.30
CA ALA A 109 13.24 -8.96 -11.55
C ALA A 109 14.60 -8.94 -12.27
N GLU A 110 15.41 -10.01 -12.15
CA GLU A 110 16.77 -10.08 -12.69
C GLU A 110 16.85 -9.73 -14.19
N PRO A 111 17.82 -8.89 -14.61
CA PRO A 111 18.98 -8.40 -13.86
C PRO A 111 18.72 -7.09 -13.08
N TYR A 112 17.47 -6.64 -13.00
CA TYR A 112 17.14 -5.35 -12.38
C TYR A 112 16.87 -5.51 -10.88
N PRO A 113 17.20 -4.49 -10.07
CA PRO A 113 16.85 -4.50 -8.65
C PRO A 113 15.35 -4.58 -8.44
N TYR A 114 14.91 -5.42 -7.49
CA TYR A 114 13.50 -5.51 -7.14
C TYR A 114 13.02 -4.19 -6.49
N PRO A 115 11.86 -3.63 -6.88
CA PRO A 115 11.39 -2.34 -6.36
C PRO A 115 11.28 -2.23 -4.84
N ALA A 116 10.86 -3.31 -4.16
CA ALA A 116 10.76 -3.29 -2.69
C ALA A 116 12.14 -3.17 -2.02
N ASP A 117 13.19 -3.77 -2.60
CA ASP A 117 14.55 -3.69 -2.07
C ASP A 117 15.14 -2.29 -2.23
N THR A 118 14.94 -1.69 -3.41
CA THR A 118 15.38 -0.33 -3.68
C THR A 118 14.66 0.69 -2.82
N LEU A 119 13.35 0.48 -2.57
CA LEU A 119 12.61 1.34 -1.67
C LEU A 119 13.04 1.20 -0.21
N ARG A 120 13.29 -0.02 0.27
CA ARG A 120 13.84 -0.24 1.61
C ARG A 120 15.19 0.46 1.79
N LEU A 121 16.08 0.37 0.81
CA LEU A 121 17.36 1.08 0.83
C LEU A 121 17.18 2.59 0.85
N LEU A 122 16.25 3.12 0.04
CA LEU A 122 15.94 4.55 0.07
C LEU A 122 15.44 5.00 1.46
N LEU A 123 14.56 4.22 2.09
CA LEU A 123 14.10 4.48 3.45
C LEU A 123 15.24 4.40 4.48
N ASP A 124 16.16 3.46 4.31
CA ASP A 124 17.32 3.27 5.17
C ASP A 124 18.29 4.45 5.10
N GLU A 125 18.49 5.01 3.91
CA GLU A 125 19.38 6.15 3.67
C GLU A 125 18.81 7.47 4.22
N VAL A 126 17.49 7.67 4.18
CA VAL A 126 16.87 8.94 4.59
C VAL A 126 16.38 8.97 6.03
N TRP A 127 16.03 7.83 6.61
CA TRP A 127 15.48 7.79 7.96
C TRP A 127 16.60 7.76 9.00
N PRO A 128 16.57 8.59 10.06
CA PRO A 128 17.71 8.74 10.98
C PRO A 128 18.20 7.44 11.64
N THR A 129 17.29 6.48 11.84
CA THR A 129 17.59 5.18 12.47
C THR A 129 17.65 4.04 11.45
N GLY A 130 17.56 4.34 10.15
CA GLY A 130 17.57 3.37 9.07
C GLY A 130 16.24 2.64 8.84
N ALA A 131 16.26 1.61 8.00
CA ALA A 131 15.11 0.78 7.63
C ALA A 131 15.51 -0.69 7.39
N THR A 132 14.77 -1.59 8.04
CA THR A 132 15.04 -3.03 8.06
C THR A 132 13.80 -3.83 7.68
N VAL A 133 14.00 -5.03 7.16
CA VAL A 133 12.90 -6.00 7.04
C VAL A 133 12.44 -6.36 8.45
N LEU A 134 11.13 -6.30 8.69
CA LEU A 134 10.54 -6.66 9.97
C LEU A 134 10.96 -8.07 10.36
N ALA A 135 11.26 -8.25 11.65
CA ALA A 135 11.50 -9.56 12.23
C ALA A 135 10.71 -9.71 13.53
N SER A 136 10.20 -10.91 13.76
CA SER A 136 9.58 -11.33 15.01
C SER A 136 10.13 -12.70 15.39
N GLU A 137 10.50 -12.89 16.65
CA GLU A 137 11.05 -14.16 17.16
C GLU A 137 12.19 -14.72 16.29
N SER A 138 13.11 -13.84 15.88
CA SER A 138 14.25 -14.16 14.99
C SER A 138 13.88 -14.65 13.57
N ARG A 139 12.62 -14.50 13.16
CA ARG A 139 12.13 -14.83 11.82
C ARG A 139 11.84 -13.55 11.03
N LYS A 140 12.30 -13.48 9.78
CA LYS A 140 12.08 -12.32 8.91
C LYS A 140 10.76 -12.45 8.16
N PHE A 141 10.07 -11.33 8.03
CA PHE A 141 8.89 -11.22 7.19
C PHE A 141 9.26 -11.16 5.71
N PHE A 142 8.31 -11.50 4.84
CA PHE A 142 8.36 -11.16 3.44
C PHE A 142 8.03 -9.66 3.25
N ALA A 143 8.61 -9.02 2.25
CA ALA A 143 8.34 -7.62 1.93
C ALA A 143 8.33 -7.40 0.41
N GLY A 144 7.29 -6.75 -0.09
CA GLY A 144 7.11 -6.47 -1.51
C GLY A 144 6.24 -7.52 -2.19
N VAL A 145 4.96 -7.56 -1.88
CA VAL A 145 3.99 -8.37 -2.63
C VAL A 145 3.77 -7.72 -4.01
N VAL A 146 3.84 -8.51 -5.08
CA VAL A 146 3.41 -8.05 -6.41
C VAL A 146 1.91 -8.28 -6.53
N ARG A 147 1.12 -7.25 -6.79
CA ARG A 147 -0.34 -7.34 -6.96
C ARG A 147 -0.74 -7.05 -8.41
N TYR A 148 -1.70 -7.82 -8.90
CA TYR A 148 -2.30 -7.71 -10.22
C TYR A 148 -3.81 -7.51 -10.04
N GLN A 149 -4.25 -6.27 -10.26
CA GLN A 149 -5.66 -5.92 -10.27
C GLN A 149 -6.13 -5.95 -11.72
N ARG A 150 -6.89 -7.00 -12.07
CA ARG A 150 -7.40 -7.22 -13.43
C ARG A 150 -8.45 -6.18 -13.82
N ALA A 151 -8.71 -6.07 -15.13
CA ALA A 151 -9.76 -5.20 -15.64
C ALA A 151 -11.12 -5.51 -14.97
N GLY A 152 -11.84 -4.46 -14.58
CA GLY A 152 -13.13 -4.53 -13.90
C GLY A 152 -13.10 -4.91 -12.42
N VAL A 153 -11.92 -5.19 -11.83
CA VAL A 153 -11.79 -5.53 -10.41
C VAL A 153 -11.60 -4.25 -9.60
N ASP A 154 -12.54 -3.94 -8.69
CA ASP A 154 -12.45 -2.84 -7.72
C ASP A 154 -11.65 -3.28 -6.48
N LEU A 155 -10.94 -2.35 -5.83
CA LEU A 155 -10.56 -2.50 -4.44
C LEU A 155 -11.45 -1.57 -3.62
N GLU A 156 -12.49 -2.17 -3.03
CA GLU A 156 -13.51 -1.46 -2.25
C GLU A 156 -12.89 -0.59 -1.14
N PRO A 157 -13.53 0.51 -0.74
CA PRO A 157 -13.04 1.36 0.34
C PRO A 157 -12.75 0.56 1.60
N HIS A 158 -11.57 0.74 2.18
CA HIS A 158 -11.13 0.01 3.35
C HIS A 158 -10.10 0.82 4.12
N THR A 159 -9.68 0.28 5.26
CA THR A 159 -8.48 0.71 5.97
C THR A 159 -7.55 -0.50 6.09
N ASP A 160 -6.24 -0.28 6.15
CA ASP A 160 -5.31 -1.27 6.69
C ASP A 160 -4.87 -0.82 8.07
N ASN A 161 -5.38 -1.51 9.08
CA ASN A 161 -4.91 -1.37 10.45
C ASN A 161 -4.17 -2.65 10.83
N VAL A 162 -2.85 -2.56 11.01
CA VAL A 162 -2.02 -3.68 11.47
C VAL A 162 -2.59 -4.36 12.72
N GLY A 163 -3.16 -3.63 13.68
CA GLY A 163 -3.75 -4.23 14.88
C GLY A 163 -5.00 -5.07 14.61
N ARG A 164 -5.78 -4.72 13.57
CA ARG A 164 -6.96 -5.50 13.15
C ARG A 164 -6.62 -6.63 12.19
N ASN A 165 -5.69 -6.35 11.27
CA ASN A 165 -5.42 -7.23 10.13
C ASN A 165 -4.41 -8.35 10.47
N LEU A 166 -3.81 -8.33 11.66
CA LEU A 166 -2.96 -9.41 12.13
C LEU A 166 -3.78 -10.57 12.69
N PRO A 167 -3.24 -11.80 12.66
CA PRO A 167 -3.83 -12.93 13.37
C PRO A 167 -3.99 -12.66 14.86
N ASP A 168 -5.04 -13.22 15.47
CA ASP A 168 -5.32 -13.08 16.90
C ASP A 168 -4.09 -13.39 17.78
N GLY A 169 -3.83 -12.53 18.75
CA GLY A 169 -2.72 -12.67 19.71
C GLY A 169 -1.35 -12.23 19.17
N VAL A 170 -1.23 -11.83 17.90
CA VAL A 170 0.02 -11.30 17.34
C VAL A 170 0.10 -9.79 17.49
N THR A 171 1.22 -9.29 18.00
CA THR A 171 1.55 -7.85 18.00
C THR A 171 2.93 -7.63 17.40
N LEU A 172 3.06 -6.60 16.56
CA LEU A 172 4.31 -6.25 15.88
C LEU A 172 4.99 -4.99 16.45
N GLY A 173 4.43 -4.41 17.51
CA GLY A 173 4.98 -3.19 18.14
C GLY A 173 4.94 -1.95 17.25
N ILE A 174 4.07 -1.93 16.24
CA ILE A 174 3.97 -0.85 15.25
C ILE A 174 3.10 0.29 15.82
N LEU A 175 3.69 1.47 15.99
CA LEU A 175 3.00 2.67 16.50
C LEU A 175 2.28 3.44 15.39
N ARG A 176 2.90 3.50 14.22
CA ARG A 176 2.33 4.09 12.99
C ARG A 176 2.65 3.21 11.81
N GLN A 177 1.71 3.14 10.88
CA GLN A 177 1.81 2.35 9.66
C GLN A 177 1.67 3.28 8.46
N LEU A 178 2.49 3.06 7.45
CA LEU A 178 2.31 3.59 6.11
C LEU A 178 2.18 2.40 5.16
N SER A 179 1.50 2.59 4.03
CA SER A 179 1.57 1.67 2.90
C SER A 179 2.21 2.39 1.73
N VAL A 180 2.90 1.63 0.88
CA VAL A 180 3.50 2.15 -0.35
C VAL A 180 3.38 1.13 -1.46
N ASN A 181 3.00 1.62 -2.63
CA ASN A 181 2.99 0.85 -3.87
C ASN A 181 3.92 1.52 -4.89
N VAL A 182 4.80 0.73 -5.49
CA VAL A 182 5.53 1.09 -6.71
C VAL A 182 4.75 0.60 -7.91
N TYR A 183 4.49 1.48 -8.87
CA TYR A 183 3.60 1.24 -10.00
C TYR A 183 4.40 0.76 -11.22
N LEU A 184 4.27 -0.52 -11.57
CA LEU A 184 4.88 -1.08 -12.79
C LEU A 184 3.94 -0.97 -13.98
N ASP A 185 2.63 -1.03 -13.76
CA ASP A 185 1.64 -0.81 -14.80
C ASP A 185 0.35 -0.21 -14.22
N VAL A 186 -0.30 0.64 -15.00
CA VAL A 186 -1.56 1.33 -14.66
C VAL A 186 -2.45 1.37 -15.89
N PRO A 187 -3.77 1.27 -15.77
CA PRO A 187 -4.67 1.42 -16.91
C PRO A 187 -4.71 2.87 -17.44
N GLU A 188 -5.13 3.06 -18.69
CA GLU A 188 -5.39 4.40 -19.25
C GLU A 188 -6.64 5.05 -18.63
N SER A 189 -7.59 4.23 -18.18
CA SER A 189 -8.80 4.68 -17.50
C SER A 189 -9.10 3.78 -16.30
N GLY A 190 -9.59 4.36 -15.20
CA GLY A 190 -9.78 3.61 -13.97
C GLY A 190 -8.47 3.43 -13.19
N GLY A 191 -8.47 2.55 -12.19
CA GLY A 191 -7.29 2.26 -11.37
C GLY A 191 -6.80 3.43 -10.51
N GLU A 192 -7.58 4.51 -10.40
CA GLU A 192 -7.24 5.65 -9.55
C GLU A 192 -7.27 5.26 -8.08
N LEU A 193 -6.28 5.75 -7.33
CA LEU A 193 -6.26 5.68 -5.87
C LEU A 193 -7.14 6.79 -5.31
N GLU A 194 -8.15 6.43 -4.53
CA GLU A 194 -9.03 7.35 -3.84
C GLU A 194 -8.74 7.32 -2.34
N ILE A 195 -8.68 8.49 -1.72
CA ILE A 195 -8.37 8.67 -0.30
C ILE A 195 -9.39 9.65 0.29
N TRP A 196 -10.00 9.26 1.41
CA TRP A 196 -10.95 10.07 2.15
C TRP A 196 -10.28 10.70 3.37
N ASP A 197 -10.82 11.82 3.86
CA ASP A 197 -10.36 12.47 5.10
C ASP A 197 -10.98 11.80 6.34
N ASP A 198 -11.06 10.48 6.34
CA ASP A 198 -11.72 9.70 7.37
C ASP A 198 -10.73 8.74 8.03
N TYR A 199 -10.61 8.85 9.36
CA TYR A 199 -9.91 7.92 10.24
C TYR A 199 -10.91 7.23 11.17
N PRO A 200 -11.66 6.24 10.69
CA PRO A 200 -12.62 5.55 11.54
C PRO A 200 -11.89 4.84 12.69
N SER A 201 -12.44 4.94 13.89
CA SER A 201 -12.11 4.02 14.98
C SER A 201 -12.48 2.58 14.58
N GLU A 202 -11.99 1.57 15.29
CA GLU A 202 -12.37 0.18 14.97
C GLU A 202 -13.87 -0.10 15.17
N GLU A 203 -14.51 0.63 16.09
CA GLU A 203 -15.96 0.56 16.27
C GLU A 203 -16.69 1.18 15.07
N GLN A 204 -16.30 2.40 14.70
CA GLN A 204 -16.86 3.08 13.53
C GLN A 204 -16.62 2.28 12.25
N TYR A 205 -15.42 1.70 12.08
CA TYR A 205 -15.09 0.85 10.94
C TYR A 205 -16.01 -0.37 10.86
N ARG A 206 -16.30 -1.05 11.97
CA ARG A 206 -17.26 -2.16 12.00
C ARG A 206 -18.67 -1.70 11.64
N GLU A 207 -19.11 -0.56 12.16
CA GLU A 207 -20.43 0.00 11.84
C GLU A 207 -20.59 0.34 10.35
N ILE A 208 -19.57 0.98 9.75
CA ILE A 208 -19.58 1.35 8.33
C ILE A 208 -19.33 0.15 7.39
N SER A 209 -18.63 -0.88 7.86
CA SER A 209 -18.49 -2.15 7.11
C SER A 209 -19.81 -2.95 7.12
N GLY A 210 -20.60 -2.84 8.19
CA GLY A 210 -21.89 -3.53 8.31
C GLY A 210 -21.73 -5.05 8.32
N ALA A 211 -22.50 -5.75 7.49
CA ALA A 211 -22.44 -7.21 7.37
C ALA A 211 -21.36 -7.71 6.37
N ARG A 212 -20.57 -6.82 5.77
CA ARG A 212 -19.53 -7.20 4.82
C ARG A 212 -18.39 -7.94 5.53
N VAL A 213 -17.86 -8.96 4.87
CA VAL A 213 -16.68 -9.71 5.35
C VAL A 213 -15.42 -8.84 5.29
N TRP A 214 -15.34 -7.95 4.29
CA TRP A 214 -14.21 -7.04 4.09
C TRP A 214 -14.66 -5.73 3.44
N GLY A 215 -13.93 -4.66 3.75
CA GLY A 215 -14.17 -3.32 3.21
C GLY A 215 -15.48 -2.67 3.66
N ILE A 216 -15.73 -1.51 3.07
CA ILE A 216 -16.84 -0.61 3.33
C ILE A 216 -17.58 -0.43 2.01
N ASP A 217 -18.90 -0.34 2.09
CA ASP A 217 -19.69 0.01 0.91
C ASP A 217 -19.34 1.43 0.43
N ARG A 218 -19.00 1.57 -0.85
CA ARG A 218 -18.61 2.85 -1.47
C ARG A 218 -19.67 3.93 -1.32
N ASP A 219 -20.94 3.57 -1.32
CA ASP A 219 -22.04 4.53 -1.14
C ASP A 219 -22.10 5.09 0.30
N ARG A 220 -21.38 4.48 1.26
CA ARG A 220 -21.35 4.90 2.67
C ARG A 220 -20.21 5.85 3.02
N VAL A 221 -19.22 6.02 2.15
CA VAL A 221 -18.02 6.85 2.44
C VAL A 221 -18.06 8.22 1.75
N GLY A 222 -19.03 8.49 0.89
CA GLY A 222 -19.15 9.77 0.20
C GLY A 222 -18.03 10.01 -0.82
N SER A 223 -17.74 11.27 -1.14
CA SER A 223 -16.72 11.63 -2.13
C SER A 223 -15.30 11.63 -1.54
N PRO A 224 -14.30 11.10 -2.26
CA PRO A 224 -12.92 11.13 -1.79
C PRO A 224 -12.40 12.57 -1.70
N ALA A 225 -11.55 12.82 -0.71
CA ALA A 225 -10.85 14.09 -0.56
C ALA A 225 -9.71 14.23 -1.59
N VAL A 226 -9.10 13.10 -1.97
CA VAL A 226 -8.03 13.03 -2.96
C VAL A 226 -8.27 11.87 -3.91
N THR A 227 -8.10 12.12 -5.21
CA THR A 227 -8.05 11.07 -6.24
C THR A 227 -6.75 11.22 -7.01
N ILE A 228 -5.97 10.14 -7.08
CA ILE A 228 -4.67 10.12 -7.75
C ILE A 228 -4.73 9.12 -8.90
N HIS A 229 -4.48 9.61 -10.11
CA HIS A 229 -4.16 8.75 -11.24
C HIS A 229 -2.65 8.44 -11.20
N PRO A 230 -2.25 7.20 -10.87
CA PRO A 230 -0.84 6.88 -10.69
C PRO A 230 -0.11 6.82 -12.04
N GLU A 231 1.17 7.10 -12.03
CA GLU A 231 2.06 7.04 -13.19
C GLU A 231 3.01 5.85 -13.09
N VAL A 232 3.33 5.25 -14.23
CA VAL A 232 4.27 4.15 -14.31
C VAL A 232 5.66 4.61 -13.85
N GLY A 233 6.25 3.85 -12.92
CA GLY A 233 7.58 4.11 -12.35
C GLY A 233 7.57 4.89 -11.05
N GLU A 234 6.43 5.43 -10.63
CA GLU A 234 6.35 6.17 -9.37
C GLU A 234 6.12 5.25 -8.15
N ALA A 235 6.40 5.76 -6.96
CA ALA A 235 5.96 5.19 -5.70
C ALA A 235 4.99 6.15 -5.01
N ILE A 236 3.86 5.63 -4.49
CA ILE A 236 2.90 6.42 -3.73
C ILE A 236 2.80 5.85 -2.32
N PHE A 237 3.10 6.68 -1.32
CA PHE A 237 2.89 6.41 0.09
C PHE A 237 1.58 7.01 0.57
N ILE A 238 0.86 6.28 1.42
CA ILE A 238 -0.31 6.78 2.16
C ILE A 238 -0.24 6.32 3.63
N ASP A 239 -1.02 6.97 4.49
CA ASP A 239 -1.42 6.40 5.77
C ASP A 239 -2.64 5.50 5.52
N PRO A 240 -2.49 4.16 5.56
CA PRO A 240 -3.56 3.27 5.17
C PRO A 240 -4.63 3.13 6.26
N ARG A 241 -4.48 3.79 7.42
CA ARG A 241 -5.55 3.91 8.40
C ARG A 241 -6.62 4.91 7.98
N ARG A 242 -6.33 5.76 6.99
CA ARG A 242 -7.36 6.52 6.28
C ARG A 242 -8.17 5.59 5.38
N VAL A 243 -9.45 5.87 5.22
CA VAL A 243 -10.26 5.16 4.23
C VAL A 243 -9.68 5.42 2.84
N HIS A 244 -9.42 4.36 2.11
CA HIS A 244 -8.88 4.42 0.76
C HIS A 244 -9.41 3.27 -0.10
N ALA A 245 -9.41 3.47 -1.42
CA ALA A 245 -9.93 2.53 -2.41
C ALA A 245 -9.11 2.62 -3.71
N VAL A 246 -9.26 1.63 -4.59
CA VAL A 246 -8.71 1.71 -5.94
C VAL A 246 -9.80 1.40 -6.93
N ARG A 247 -10.18 2.39 -7.75
CA ARG A 247 -11.22 2.23 -8.77
C ARG A 247 -10.95 1.02 -9.68
N PRO A 248 -11.99 0.40 -10.24
CA PRO A 248 -11.82 -0.68 -11.21
C PRO A 248 -10.85 -0.29 -12.33
N SER A 249 -9.92 -1.18 -12.65
CA SER A 249 -9.05 -0.98 -13.82
C SER A 249 -9.89 -1.07 -15.10
N GLY A 250 -9.72 -0.14 -16.03
CA GLY A 250 -10.50 -0.10 -17.28
C GLY A 250 -9.98 -1.08 -18.34
N ASP A 251 -8.92 -0.66 -19.04
CA ASP A 251 -8.43 -1.29 -20.27
C ASP A 251 -7.36 -2.38 -20.04
N ARG A 252 -6.59 -2.30 -18.96
CA ARG A 252 -5.49 -3.24 -18.66
C ARG A 252 -5.25 -3.42 -17.17
N PRO A 253 -4.56 -4.51 -16.75
CA PRO A 253 -4.28 -4.72 -15.35
C PRO A 253 -3.41 -3.62 -14.73
N ARG A 254 -3.70 -3.28 -13.48
CA ARG A 254 -2.81 -2.46 -12.64
C ARG A 254 -1.85 -3.39 -11.90
N VAL A 255 -0.55 -3.18 -12.09
CA VAL A 255 0.52 -4.03 -11.54
C VAL A 255 1.38 -3.20 -10.59
N THR A 256 1.40 -3.60 -9.32
CA THR A 256 2.15 -2.87 -8.28
C THR A 256 3.02 -3.78 -7.42
N VAL A 257 4.14 -3.25 -6.95
CA VAL A 257 4.93 -3.86 -5.86
C VAL A 257 4.62 -3.10 -4.57
N GLY A 258 3.96 -3.76 -3.62
CA GLY A 258 3.47 -3.14 -2.40
C GLY A 258 4.14 -3.65 -1.14
N LEU A 259 4.40 -2.77 -0.19
CA LEU A 259 4.80 -3.11 1.17
C LEU A 259 4.22 -2.12 2.19
N PHE A 260 4.21 -2.53 3.45
CA PHE A 260 3.96 -1.66 4.59
C PHE A 260 5.28 -1.18 5.18
N VAL A 261 5.23 0.01 5.79
CA VAL A 261 6.33 0.62 6.55
C VAL A 261 5.81 0.95 7.94
N GLY A 262 6.54 0.57 8.98
CA GLY A 262 6.12 0.71 10.36
C GLY A 262 7.11 1.49 11.19
N VAL A 263 6.57 2.41 11.99
CA VAL A 263 7.32 3.19 12.98
C VAL A 263 7.24 2.48 14.33
N ARG A 264 8.38 2.19 14.95
CA ARG A 264 8.51 1.49 16.25
C ARG A 264 9.25 2.35 17.27
N GLY A 265 8.83 3.61 17.39
CA GLY A 265 9.49 4.58 18.27
C GLY A 265 10.86 5.02 17.72
N SER A 266 11.92 4.76 18.48
CA SER A 266 13.31 5.14 18.15
C SER A 266 14.09 4.05 17.40
N GLU A 267 13.43 2.93 17.06
CA GLU A 267 14.02 1.88 16.23
C GLU A 267 14.09 2.27 14.74
N PRO A 268 14.87 1.53 13.92
CA PRO A 268 14.75 1.60 12.46
C PRO A 268 13.31 1.37 12.00
N LEU A 269 12.94 1.97 10.87
CA LEU A 269 11.68 1.63 10.19
C LEU A 269 11.65 0.13 9.90
N ALA A 270 10.48 -0.48 10.04
CA ALA A 270 10.26 -1.87 9.69
C ALA A 270 9.48 -1.97 8.39
N VAL A 271 9.93 -2.80 7.44
CA VAL A 271 9.17 -3.08 6.21
C VAL A 271 8.69 -4.54 6.17
N TRP A 272 7.45 -4.75 5.73
CA TRP A 272 6.86 -6.08 5.56
C TRP A 272 5.74 -6.08 4.54
N SER A 273 5.20 -7.26 4.27
CA SER A 273 3.92 -7.46 3.61
C SER A 273 3.15 -8.51 4.35
#